data_AF-A0A453EE12-F1
#
_entry.id   AF-A0A453EE12-F1
#
_cell.length_a   1.000
_cell.length_b   1.000
_cell.length_c   1.000
_cell.angle_alpha   90.00
_cell.angle_beta   90.00
_cell.angle_gamma   90.00
#
_symmetry.space_group_name_H-M   'P 1'
#
loop_
_entity.id
_entity.type
_entity.pdbx_description
1 polymer ?
#
loop_
_entity_poly.entity_id
_entity_poly.type
_entity_poly.pdbx_seq_one_letter_code
_entity_poly.pdbx_strand_id
1 'polypeptide(L)'
;VAGTEPIEASIPIDILRRAGANVTVASAGDALLVEIMYGVKILADELLVDCAAASYDLIVLPGGVPGAANLGGRATLEGIVRKHVEKGGLFAAICAAPPLALASWGLLDGHKVTTCTAGHCKSGSSNVRRRVRTRSWALIGHPLNVASHIHIS
;
A
#
# COMPACT_ATOMS: atom_id res chain seq x y z
N VAL A 1 3.80 -2.95 8.73
CA VAL A 1 4.85 -2.37 9.62
C VAL A 1 4.21 -1.78 10.89
N ALA A 2 4.95 -1.45 11.95
CA ALA A 2 4.39 -0.72 13.10
C ALA A 2 3.72 0.60 12.66
N GLY A 3 2.57 0.91 13.25
CA GLY A 3 1.79 2.11 12.91
C GLY A 3 0.85 1.98 11.72
N THR A 4 0.74 0.79 11.11
CA THR A 4 -0.27 0.47 10.10
C THR A 4 -1.68 0.51 10.70
N GLU A 5 -2.66 1.04 9.95
CA GLU A 5 -4.08 1.03 10.33
C GLU A 5 -4.67 -0.39 10.18
N PRO A 6 -5.23 -1.00 11.24
CA PRO A 6 -5.63 -2.41 11.22
C PRO A 6 -6.72 -2.78 10.23
N ILE A 7 -7.71 -1.92 10.03
CA ILE A 7 -8.86 -2.18 9.16
C ILE A 7 -8.44 -2.07 7.69
N GLU A 8 -7.61 -1.08 7.36
CA GLU A 8 -7.05 -0.88 6.03
C GLU A 8 -6.08 -1.98 5.61
N ALA A 9 -5.44 -2.69 6.56
CA ALA A 9 -4.67 -3.90 6.27
C ALA A 9 -5.58 -5.14 6.19
N SER A 10 -6.42 -5.37 7.19
CA SER A 10 -7.17 -6.63 7.33
C SER A 10 -8.33 -6.79 6.34
N ILE A 11 -9.07 -5.73 6.02
CA ILE A 11 -10.21 -5.82 5.10
C ILE A 11 -9.77 -6.22 3.68
N PRO A 12 -8.75 -5.58 3.07
CA PRO A 12 -8.28 -6.01 1.75
C PRO A 12 -7.80 -7.46 1.75
N ILE A 13 -7.09 -7.90 2.79
CA ILE A 13 -6.65 -9.30 2.94
C ILE A 13 -7.86 -10.24 2.90
N ASP A 14 -8.86 -10.02 3.75
CA ASP A 14 -10.06 -10.88 3.85
C ASP A 14 -10.83 -10.92 2.53
N ILE A 15 -11.15 -9.74 1.97
CA ILE A 15 -11.98 -9.65 0.76
C ILE A 15 -11.30 -10.28 -0.45
N LEU A 16 -9.99 -10.06 -0.62
CA LEU A 16 -9.25 -10.61 -1.75
C LEU A 16 -9.08 -12.13 -1.65
N ARG A 17 -8.81 -12.65 -0.45
CA ARG A 17 -8.78 -14.10 -0.20
C ARG A 17 -10.15 -14.74 -0.49
N ARG A 18 -11.25 -14.10 -0.06
CA ARG A 18 -12.63 -14.56 -0.37
C ARG A 18 -12.96 -14.51 -1.86
N ALA A 19 -12.35 -13.58 -2.59
CA ALA A 19 -12.48 -13.49 -4.05
C ALA A 19 -11.62 -14.51 -4.80
N GLY A 20 -10.85 -15.36 -4.10
CA GLY A 20 -10.03 -16.42 -4.68
C GLY A 20 -8.60 -16.00 -5.05
N ALA A 21 -8.18 -14.78 -4.70
CA ALA A 21 -6.80 -14.36 -4.92
C ALA A 21 -5.86 -15.01 -3.90
N ASN A 22 -4.66 -15.40 -4.34
CA ASN A 22 -3.57 -15.76 -3.44
C ASN A 22 -2.99 -14.47 -2.83
N VAL A 23 -3.09 -14.29 -1.51
CA VAL A 23 -2.67 -13.05 -0.84
C VAL A 23 -1.51 -13.33 0.11
N THR A 24 -0.36 -12.69 -0.18
CA THR A 24 0.82 -12.65 0.69
C THR A 24 0.83 -11.35 1.50
N VAL A 25 0.86 -11.47 2.83
CA VAL A 25 1.07 -10.35 3.75
C VAL A 25 2.55 -10.25 4.07
N ALA A 26 3.22 -9.17 3.66
CA ALA A 26 4.61 -8.91 4.04
C ALA A 26 4.70 -8.06 5.30
N SER A 27 5.63 -8.43 6.17
CA SER A 27 6.14 -7.51 7.17
C SER A 27 7.26 -6.65 6.57
N ALA A 28 7.02 -5.34 6.45
CA ALA A 28 8.08 -4.36 6.20
C ALA A 28 8.91 -4.00 7.46
N GLY A 29 8.84 -4.83 8.51
CA GLY A 29 9.73 -4.79 9.68
C GLY A 29 10.73 -5.95 9.66
N ASP A 30 11.30 -6.25 10.83
CA ASP A 30 12.36 -7.26 10.97
C ASP A 30 11.82 -8.59 11.54
N ALA A 31 10.50 -8.68 11.77
CA ALA A 31 9.83 -9.85 12.32
C ALA A 31 8.46 -10.06 11.66
N LEU A 32 8.00 -11.32 11.61
CA LEU A 32 6.69 -11.69 11.06
C LEU A 32 5.53 -11.22 11.96
N LEU A 33 5.70 -11.28 13.28
CA LEU A 33 4.70 -10.77 14.22
C LEU A 33 4.88 -9.26 14.37
N VAL A 34 3.89 -8.49 13.92
CA VAL A 34 3.91 -7.03 13.93
C VAL A 34 2.79 -6.51 14.83
N GLU A 35 3.15 -5.73 15.84
CA GLU A 35 2.18 -4.90 16.56
C GLU A 35 1.94 -3.61 15.76
N ILE A 36 0.69 -3.42 15.34
CA ILE A 36 0.24 -2.27 14.56
C ILE A 36 -0.57 -1.31 15.46
N MET A 37 -1.28 -0.34 14.88
CA MET A 37 -2.03 0.62 15.72
C MET A 37 -3.04 -0.07 16.64
N TYR A 38 -3.34 0.58 17.77
CA TYR A 38 -4.34 0.13 18.75
C TYR A 38 -4.04 -1.23 19.41
N GLY A 39 -2.78 -1.65 19.43
CA GLY A 39 -2.34 -2.91 20.07
C GLY A 39 -2.75 -4.17 19.32
N VAL A 40 -3.26 -4.04 18.08
CA VAL A 40 -3.57 -5.17 17.22
C VAL A 40 -2.27 -5.81 16.74
N LYS A 41 -2.24 -7.14 16.69
CA LYS A 41 -1.08 -7.91 16.20
C LYS A 41 -1.46 -8.67 14.95
N ILE A 42 -0.65 -8.53 13.91
CA ILE A 42 -0.77 -9.31 12.67
C ILE A 42 0.48 -10.18 12.57
N LEU A 43 0.27 -11.47 12.30
CA LEU A 43 1.33 -12.36 11.86
C LEU A 43 1.36 -12.31 10.33
N ALA A 44 2.43 -11.73 9.78
CA ALA A 44 2.69 -11.69 8.35
C ALA A 44 3.08 -13.09 7.84
N ASP A 45 2.86 -13.32 6.55
CA ASP A 45 3.23 -14.56 5.87
C ASP A 45 4.74 -14.60 5.61
N GLU A 46 5.33 -13.46 5.22
CA GLU A 46 6.74 -13.34 4.85
C GLU A 46 7.35 -12.00 5.33
N LEU A 47 8.68 -11.92 5.37
CA LEU A 47 9.37 -10.63 5.49
C LEU A 47 9.46 -9.99 4.10
N LEU A 48 9.36 -8.66 4.05
CA LEU A 48 9.44 -7.91 2.80
C LEU A 48 10.70 -8.21 1.98
N VAL A 49 11.82 -8.49 2.66
CA VAL A 49 13.10 -8.82 2.01
C VAL A 49 13.04 -10.11 1.20
N ASP A 50 12.18 -11.05 1.61
CA ASP A 50 12.01 -12.35 0.94
C ASP A 50 11.06 -12.23 -0.26
N CYS A 51 10.19 -11.23 -0.27
CA CYS A 51 9.24 -10.97 -1.35
C CYS A 51 9.86 -10.35 -2.61
N ALA A 52 11.13 -9.93 -2.57
CA ALA A 52 11.77 -9.20 -3.67
C ALA A 52 11.94 -10.01 -4.96
N ALA A 53 11.99 -11.35 -4.86
CA ALA A 53 12.11 -12.25 -6.00
C ALA A 53 10.76 -12.73 -6.57
N ALA A 54 9.67 -12.51 -5.84
CA ALA A 54 8.33 -12.94 -6.22
C ALA A 54 7.69 -12.00 -7.25
N SER A 55 6.71 -12.53 -7.98
CA SER A 55 5.87 -11.77 -8.91
C SER A 55 4.46 -11.65 -8.34
N TYR A 56 3.89 -10.45 -8.42
CA TYR A 56 2.54 -10.16 -7.95
C TYR A 56 1.74 -9.50 -9.07
N ASP A 57 0.42 -9.60 -9.03
CA ASP A 57 -0.48 -8.87 -9.93
C ASP A 57 -0.81 -7.47 -9.36
N LEU A 58 -0.88 -7.37 -8.03
CA LEU A 58 -1.23 -6.17 -7.28
C LEU A 58 -0.38 -6.03 -6.01
N ILE A 59 0.13 -4.83 -5.74
CA ILE A 59 0.72 -4.45 -4.44
C ILE A 59 -0.16 -3.41 -3.75
N VAL A 60 -0.55 -3.65 -2.50
CA VAL A 60 -1.43 -2.76 -1.71
C VAL A 60 -0.69 -2.23 -0.48
N LEU A 61 -0.71 -0.91 -0.29
CA LEU A 61 -0.13 -0.22 0.86
C LEU A 61 -1.25 0.31 1.77
N PRO A 62 -1.43 -0.26 2.99
CA PRO A 62 -2.35 0.26 3.99
C PRO A 62 -1.83 1.58 4.57
N GLY A 63 -2.74 2.38 5.10
CA GLY A 63 -2.41 3.66 5.72
C GLY A 63 -2.11 3.54 7.21
N GLY A 64 -2.62 4.52 7.96
CA GLY A 64 -2.10 4.91 9.28
C GLY A 64 -0.90 5.83 9.11
N VAL A 65 -0.95 7.04 9.68
CA VAL A 65 0.10 8.07 9.45
C VAL A 65 1.51 7.55 9.79
N PRO A 66 1.75 6.90 10.95
CA PRO A 66 3.08 6.38 11.26
C PRO A 66 3.45 5.19 10.37
N GLY A 67 2.50 4.28 10.08
CA GLY A 67 2.73 3.13 9.21
C GLY A 67 3.07 3.54 7.78
N ALA A 68 2.29 4.43 7.19
CA ALA A 68 2.51 4.99 5.86
C ALA A 68 3.87 5.70 5.74
N ALA A 69 4.26 6.49 6.74
CA ALA A 69 5.59 7.11 6.78
C ALA A 69 6.71 6.06 6.88
N ASN A 70 6.53 5.02 7.72
CA ASN A 70 7.47 3.91 7.83
C ASN A 70 7.60 3.13 6.52
N LEU A 71 6.50 2.90 5.79
CA LEU A 71 6.51 2.28 4.47
C LEU A 71 7.27 3.18 3.47
N GLY A 72 6.97 4.48 3.42
CA GLY A 72 7.62 5.43 2.52
C GLY A 72 9.14 5.56 2.71
N GLY A 73 9.63 5.38 3.94
CA GLY A 73 11.05 5.38 4.27
C GLY A 73 11.82 4.08 3.98
N ARG A 74 11.17 3.03 3.46
CA ARG A 74 11.81 1.72 3.21
C ARG A 74 12.27 1.60 1.76
N ALA A 75 13.57 1.76 1.54
CA ALA A 75 14.18 1.61 0.21
C ALA A 75 13.92 0.24 -0.45
N THR A 76 13.85 -0.84 0.34
CA THR A 76 13.50 -2.18 -0.16
C THR A 76 12.09 -2.19 -0.75
N LEU A 77 11.11 -1.59 -0.07
CA LEU A 77 9.73 -1.51 -0.55
C LEU A 77 9.64 -0.66 -1.81
N GLU A 78 10.29 0.51 -1.80
CA GLU A 78 10.37 1.39 -2.98
C GLU A 78 10.91 0.63 -4.19
N GLY A 79 12.01 -0.10 -4.02
CA GLY A 79 12.62 -0.88 -5.10
C GLY A 79 11.70 -1.98 -5.64
N ILE A 80 10.96 -2.67 -4.78
CA ILE A 80 9.96 -3.68 -5.18
C ILE A 80 8.82 -3.02 -5.96
N VAL A 81 8.23 -1.96 -5.42
CA VAL A 81 7.08 -1.28 -6.03
C VAL A 81 7.47 -0.65 -7.36
N ARG A 82 8.62 0.02 -7.47
CA ARG A 82 9.09 0.60 -8.74
C ARG A 82 9.27 -0.46 -9.82
N LYS A 83 9.97 -1.55 -9.51
CA LYS A 83 10.16 -2.67 -10.45
C LYS A 83 8.84 -3.30 -10.87
N HIS A 84 7.87 -3.37 -9.96
CA HIS A 84 6.52 -3.86 -10.25
C HIS A 84 5.77 -2.92 -11.20
N VAL A 85 5.82 -1.61 -10.96
CA VAL A 85 5.20 -0.58 -11.81
C VAL A 85 5.85 -0.50 -13.19
N GLU A 86 7.17 -0.61 -13.29
CA GLU A 86 7.91 -0.65 -14.56
C GLU A 86 7.48 -1.82 -15.46
N LYS A 87 7.04 -2.92 -14.85
CA LYS A 87 6.48 -4.09 -15.55
C LYS A 87 4.99 -3.95 -15.90
N GLY A 88 4.38 -2.81 -15.58
CA GLY A 88 2.94 -2.55 -15.78
C GLY A 88 2.03 -3.17 -14.72
N GLY A 89 2.58 -3.57 -13.57
CA GLY A 89 1.83 -4.15 -12.47
C GLY A 89 0.91 -3.16 -11.76
N LEU A 90 -0.17 -3.66 -11.15
CA LEU A 90 -1.12 -2.82 -10.42
C LEU A 90 -0.59 -2.45 -9.04
N PHE A 91 -0.88 -1.23 -8.59
CA PHE A 91 -0.59 -0.83 -7.21
C PHE A 91 -1.76 -0.02 -6.63
N ALA A 92 -1.94 -0.14 -5.32
CA ALA A 92 -2.97 0.57 -4.59
C ALA A 92 -2.43 1.10 -3.27
N ALA A 93 -2.95 2.23 -2.83
CA ALA A 93 -2.68 2.77 -1.51
C ALA A 93 -3.93 3.43 -0.93
N ILE A 94 -4.06 3.38 0.39
CA ILE A 94 -5.22 3.91 1.10
C ILE A 94 -4.82 4.90 2.20
N CYS A 95 -5.73 5.84 2.48
CA CYS A 95 -5.62 6.81 3.56
C CYS A 95 -4.37 7.69 3.46
N ALA A 96 -3.37 7.49 4.31
CA ALA A 96 -2.14 8.28 4.35
C ALA A 96 -1.00 7.71 3.48
N ALA A 97 -1.13 6.46 3.03
CA ALA A 97 -0.10 5.80 2.20
C ALA A 97 0.15 6.48 0.84
N PRO A 98 -0.86 7.01 0.11
CA PRO A 98 -0.57 7.67 -1.17
C PRO A 98 0.41 8.85 -1.02
N PRO A 99 0.17 9.88 -0.18
CA PRO A 99 1.12 11.00 -0.06
C PRO A 99 2.39 10.67 0.73
N LEU A 100 2.37 9.71 1.66
CA LEU A 100 3.54 9.45 2.52
C LEU A 100 4.47 8.35 2.00
N ALA A 101 4.00 7.49 1.10
CA ALA A 101 4.83 6.46 0.46
C ALA A 101 4.92 6.67 -1.06
N LEU A 102 3.80 6.64 -1.77
CA LEU A 102 3.85 6.68 -3.24
C LEU A 102 4.34 8.02 -3.79
N ALA A 103 3.94 9.15 -3.17
CA ALA A 103 4.38 10.47 -3.61
C ALA A 103 5.87 10.71 -3.37
N SER A 104 6.44 10.21 -2.26
CA SER A 104 7.89 10.29 -2.01
C SER A 104 8.70 9.53 -3.05
N TRP A 105 8.09 8.54 -3.70
CA TRP A 105 8.70 7.80 -4.81
C TRP A 105 8.34 8.36 -6.19
N GLY A 106 7.61 9.47 -6.28
CA GLY A 106 7.18 10.05 -7.56
C GLY A 106 6.20 9.17 -8.36
N LEU A 107 5.55 8.18 -7.73
CA LEU A 107 4.63 7.26 -8.40
C LEU A 107 3.21 7.84 -8.57
N LEU A 108 2.98 9.08 -8.13
CA LEU A 108 1.68 9.75 -8.29
C LEU A 108 1.65 10.74 -9.46
N ASP A 109 2.78 10.97 -10.13
CA ASP A 109 2.87 11.93 -11.22
C ASP A 109 1.98 11.51 -12.39
N GLY A 110 1.15 12.45 -12.87
CA GLY A 110 0.18 12.18 -13.93
C GLY A 110 -1.09 11.43 -13.47
N HIS A 111 -1.20 11.03 -12.20
CA HIS A 111 -2.36 10.33 -11.67
C HIS A 111 -3.29 11.24 -10.85
N LYS A 112 -4.60 10.98 -10.92
CA LYS A 112 -5.58 11.61 -10.02
C LYS A 112 -5.76 10.70 -8.80
N VAL A 113 -5.43 11.23 -7.63
CA VAL A 113 -5.35 10.45 -6.38
C VAL A 113 -6.24 11.06 -5.31
N THR A 114 -6.89 10.20 -4.52
CA THR A 114 -7.63 10.59 -3.31
C THR A 114 -6.85 10.13 -2.08
N THR A 115 -6.78 10.96 -1.05
CA THR A 115 -6.04 10.68 0.19
C THR A 115 -6.80 11.19 1.40
N CYS A 116 -6.54 10.61 2.57
CA CYS A 116 -6.97 11.16 3.85
C CYS A 116 -6.33 12.53 4.07
N THR A 117 -7.13 13.55 4.38
CA THR A 117 -6.68 14.91 4.71
C THR A 117 -6.77 15.14 6.22
N ALA A 118 -5.84 14.59 6.99
CA ALA A 118 -5.67 14.96 8.39
C ALA A 118 -4.47 15.91 8.54
N GLY A 119 -4.69 17.21 8.33
CA GLY A 119 -3.89 18.32 8.87
C GLY A 119 -2.40 18.49 8.54
N HIS A 120 -1.68 17.49 8.00
CA HIS A 120 -0.21 17.49 7.98
C HIS A 120 0.46 17.30 6.61
N CYS A 121 -0.29 17.06 5.53
CA CYS A 121 0.31 17.01 4.19
C CYS A 121 0.34 18.43 3.58
N LYS A 122 1.47 19.14 3.75
CA LYS A 122 1.75 20.31 2.92
C LYS A 122 1.91 19.84 1.47
N SER A 123 1.01 20.33 0.61
CA SER A 123 0.91 19.98 -0.80
C SER A 123 2.19 20.35 -1.56
N GLY A 124 2.97 19.33 -1.95
CA GLY A 124 3.83 19.40 -3.12
C GLY A 124 2.96 19.36 -4.38
N SER A 125 3.32 20.17 -5.37
CA SER A 125 2.55 20.48 -6.57
C SER A 125 2.23 19.26 -7.43
N SER A 126 1.06 18.68 -7.22
CA SER A 126 0.29 17.97 -8.23
C SER A 126 -1.19 18.27 -7.95
N ASN A 127 -2.06 18.26 -8.96
CA ASN A 127 -3.46 18.70 -8.85
C ASN A 127 -4.30 17.81 -7.91
N VAL A 128 -4.07 17.89 -6.59
CA VAL A 128 -4.88 17.28 -5.53
C VAL A 128 -6.14 18.14 -5.40
N ARG A 129 -7.20 17.79 -6.13
CA ARG A 129 -8.49 18.46 -5.94
C ARG A 129 -9.11 18.02 -4.62
N ARG A 130 -9.33 18.99 -3.74
CA ARG A 130 -10.25 18.86 -2.61
C ARG A 130 -11.63 18.50 -3.17
N ARG A 131 -12.16 17.35 -2.75
CA ARG A 131 -13.54 16.88 -2.97
C ARG A 131 -13.78 16.13 -4.29
N VAL A 132 -13.61 14.81 -4.24
CA VAL A 132 -14.40 13.86 -5.04
C VAL A 132 -15.20 13.02 -4.05
N ARG A 133 -16.53 12.94 -4.26
CA ARG A 133 -17.43 12.13 -3.44
C ARG A 133 -17.21 10.64 -3.75
N THR A 134 -17.21 9.85 -2.67
CA THR A 134 -17.33 8.39 -2.54
C THR A 134 -16.10 7.50 -2.79
N ARG A 135 -15.71 6.80 -1.70
CA ARG A 135 -14.88 5.58 -1.56
C ARG A 135 -13.35 5.76 -1.70
N SER A 136 -12.66 5.65 -0.57
CA SER A 136 -11.26 6.00 -0.30
C SER A 136 -10.20 5.04 -0.86
N TRP A 137 -10.26 4.69 -2.16
CA TRP A 137 -9.24 3.87 -2.80
C TRP A 137 -8.57 4.64 -3.93
N ALA A 138 -7.23 4.65 -3.95
CA ALA A 138 -6.46 4.98 -5.15
C ALA A 138 -5.92 3.67 -5.72
N LEU A 139 -6.67 3.07 -6.65
CA LEU A 139 -6.14 2.05 -7.55
C LEU A 139 -5.47 2.77 -8.71
N ILE A 140 -4.19 2.51 -8.91
CA ILE A 140 -3.40 3.12 -9.97
C ILE A 140 -2.84 1.98 -10.82
N GLY A 141 -3.26 1.92 -12.09
CA GLY A 141 -2.84 0.87 -13.04
C GLY A 141 -3.80 0.71 -14.23
N HIS A 142 -3.37 -0.02 -15.26
CA HIS A 142 -4.17 -0.30 -16.46
C HIS A 142 -5.19 -1.42 -16.21
N PRO A 143 -6.41 -1.37 -16.80
CA PRO A 143 -7.45 -2.36 -16.53
C PRO A 143 -7.14 -3.69 -17.23
N LEU A 144 -6.77 -4.73 -16.48
CA LEU A 144 -6.77 -6.12 -16.95
C LEU A 144 -7.25 -7.08 -15.86
N ASN A 145 -7.62 -8.28 -16.32
CA ASN A 145 -8.40 -9.33 -15.67
C ASN A 145 -7.99 -9.70 -14.24
N VAL A 146 -8.97 -10.16 -13.46
CA VAL A 146 -8.96 -10.44 -12.01
C VAL A 146 -7.71 -11.20 -11.52
N ALA A 147 -7.15 -10.72 -10.40
CA ALA A 147 -5.88 -11.09 -9.78
C ALA A 147 -5.79 -12.55 -9.32
N SER A 148 -4.66 -13.18 -9.60
CA SER A 148 -4.30 -14.50 -9.08
C SER A 148 -3.39 -14.41 -7.86
N HIS A 149 -2.53 -13.38 -7.78
CA HIS A 149 -1.54 -13.16 -6.71
C HIS A 149 -1.50 -11.69 -6.28
N ILE A 150 -1.68 -11.41 -5.00
CA ILE A 150 -1.74 -10.06 -4.43
C ILE A 150 -0.81 -9.98 -3.23
N HIS A 151 -0.11 -8.86 -3.14
CA HIS A 151 0.79 -8.56 -2.04
C HIS A 151 0.27 -7.38 -1.22
N ILE A 152 0.27 -7.51 0.11
CA ILE A 152 -0.11 -6.45 1.04
C ILE A 152 1.04 -6.23 2.02
N SER A 153 1.66 -5.05 2.00
CA SER A 153 2.90 -4.73 2.76
C SER A 153 2.68 -3.75 3.90
#